data_AF-A0A3G6N8V0-F1
#
_entry.id   AF-A0A3G6N8V0-F1
#
_cell.length_a   1.000
_cell.length_b   1.000
_cell.length_c   1.000
_cell.angle_alpha   90.00
_cell.angle_beta   90.00
_cell.angle_gamma   90.00
#
_symmetry.space_group_name_H-M   'P 1'
#
loop_
_entity.id
_entity.type
_entity.pdbx_description
1 polymer ?
#
loop_
_entity_poly.entity_id
_entity_poly.type
_entity_poly.pdbx_seq_one_letter_code
_entity_poly.pdbx_strand_id
1 'polypeptide(L)'
;MKKFELNNIALLYFCISWLIGIIIFLLMLLEIQDELAFSLIFLSGLNIIINVLSIALLFVFYYVFPENKKEFKNSAILLFFNFPILFLLYIFLILA
;
A
#
# COMPACT_ATOMS: atom_id res chain seq x y z
N MET A 1 -9.60 -26.47 9.41
CA MET A 1 -9.50 -25.18 8.70
C MET A 1 -8.65 -25.39 7.46
N LYS A 2 -9.11 -24.99 6.26
CA LYS A 2 -8.29 -25.08 5.03
C LYS A 2 -7.07 -24.18 5.20
N LYS A 3 -5.89 -24.67 4.80
CA LYS A 3 -4.63 -23.92 4.84
C LYS A 3 -4.78 -22.74 3.86
N PHE A 4 -4.71 -21.51 4.37
CA PHE A 4 -4.66 -20.34 3.49
C PHE A 4 -3.31 -20.36 2.78
N GLU A 5 -3.32 -20.52 1.46
CA GLU A 5 -2.13 -20.35 0.64
C GLU A 5 -1.86 -18.84 0.52
N LEU A 6 -1.00 -18.34 1.40
CA LEU A 6 -0.53 -16.98 1.36
C LEU A 6 0.60 -16.87 0.34
N ASN A 7 0.50 -15.89 -0.55
CA ASN A 7 1.62 -15.52 -1.40
C ASN A 7 2.66 -14.79 -0.54
N ASN A 8 3.75 -15.48 -0.19
CA ASN A 8 4.81 -14.94 0.66
C ASN A 8 5.45 -13.66 0.10
N ILE A 9 5.49 -13.50 -1.23
CA ILE A 9 6.04 -12.30 -1.88
C ILE A 9 5.12 -11.12 -1.64
N ALA A 10 3.81 -11.31 -1.86
CA ALA A 10 2.83 -10.29 -1.58
C ALA A 10 2.86 -9.91 -0.09
N LEU A 11 2.87 -10.91 0.80
CA LEU A 11 2.95 -10.69 2.25
C LEU A 11 4.17 -9.84 2.64
N LEU A 12 5.36 -10.20 2.13
CA LEU A 12 6.59 -9.44 2.39
C LEU A 12 6.48 -7.99 1.89
N TYR A 13 5.94 -7.79 0.69
CA TYR A 13 5.70 -6.45 0.14
C TYR A 13 4.78 -5.60 1.04
N PHE A 14 3.67 -6.17 1.52
CA PHE A 14 2.79 -5.48 2.46
C PHE A 14 3.50 -5.18 3.78
N CYS A 15 4.23 -6.14 4.35
CA CYS A 15 4.98 -5.94 5.59
C CYS A 15 5.98 -4.78 5.47
N ILE A 16 6.76 -4.72 4.38
CA ILE A 16 7.75 -3.65 4.16
C ILE A 16 7.06 -2.31 4.01
N SER A 17 5.99 -2.23 3.20
CA SER A 17 5.25 -0.98 2.99
C SER A 17 4.63 -0.45 4.29
N TRP A 18 4.04 -1.34 5.09
CA TRP A 18 3.50 -0.98 6.41
C TRP A 18 4.59 -0.52 7.38
N LEU A 19 5.75 -1.19 7.39
CA LEU A 19 6.88 -0.79 8.23
C LEU A 19 7.40 0.60 7.84
N ILE A 20 7.52 0.90 6.55
CA ILE A 20 7.87 2.24 6.06
C ILE A 20 6.83 3.27 6.55
N GLY A 21 5.54 2.98 6.44
CA GLY A 21 4.48 3.87 6.92
C GLY A 21 4.54 4.15 8.42
N ILE A 22 4.82 3.13 9.23
CA ILE A 22 4.99 3.27 10.68
C ILE A 22 6.22 4.14 11.00
N ILE A 23 7.33 3.94 10.30
CA ILE A 23 8.55 4.74 10.51
C ILE A 23 8.29 6.21 10.17
N ILE A 24 7.66 6.48 9.01
CA ILE A 24 7.28 7.86 8.62
C ILE A 24 6.42 8.50 9.71
N PHE A 25 5.41 7.77 10.22
CA PHE A 25 4.54 8.27 11.27
C PHE A 25 5.30 8.60 12.57
N LEU A 26 6.23 7.72 12.99
CA LEU A 26 7.06 7.97 14.17
C LEU A 26 7.97 9.18 13.99
N LEU A 27 8.59 9.34 12.81
CA LEU A 27 9.44 10.50 12.50
C LEU A 27 8.64 11.80 12.54
N MET A 28 7.42 11.78 11.98
CA MET A 28 6.52 12.94 12.01
C MET A 28 6.08 13.30 13.44
N LEU A 29 5.76 12.30 14.28
CA LEU A 29 5.41 12.54 15.70
C LEU A 29 6.56 13.15 16.51
N LEU A 30 7.80 12.84 16.16
CA LEU A 30 9.00 13.39 16.79
C LEU A 30 9.45 14.71 16.15
N GLU A 31 8.69 15.24 15.18
CA GLU A 31 9.02 16.44 14.39
C GLU A 31 10.39 16.34 13.68
N ILE A 32 10.83 15.13 13.37
CA ILE A 32 12.10 14.88 12.67
C ILE A 32 11.86 15.01 11.17
N GLN A 33 12.46 16.04 10.57
CA GLN A 33 12.37 16.35 9.13
C GLN A 33 13.74 16.29 8.46
N ASP A 34 14.43 15.15 8.60
CA ASP A 34 15.74 14.93 8.01
C ASP A 34 15.65 14.31 6.60
N GLU A 35 16.80 14.15 5.94
CA GLU A 35 16.89 13.57 4.59
C GLU A 35 16.29 12.16 4.50
N LEU A 36 16.39 11.39 5.59
CA LEU A 36 15.81 10.05 5.69
C LEU A 36 14.28 10.11 5.71
N ALA A 37 13.67 11.02 6.49
CA ALA A 37 12.23 11.22 6.50
C ALA A 37 11.69 11.58 5.10
N PHE A 38 12.34 12.52 4.41
CA PHE A 38 11.94 12.91 3.05
C PHE A 38 12.09 11.76 2.05
N SER A 39 13.17 10.98 2.14
CA SER A 39 13.39 9.82 1.28
C SER A 39 12.32 8.73 1.47
N LEU A 40 11.93 8.46 2.72
CA LEU A 40 10.86 7.50 3.03
C LEU A 40 9.49 7.99 2.53
N ILE A 41 9.18 9.27 2.69
CA ILE A 41 7.95 9.87 2.14
C ILE A 41 7.92 9.74 0.62
N PHE A 42 9.03 10.02 -0.05
CA PHE A 42 9.15 9.87 -1.51
C PHE A 42 8.94 8.41 -1.95
N LEU A 43 9.60 7.45 -1.31
CA LEU A 43 9.41 6.01 -1.57
C LEU A 43 7.96 5.59 -1.37
N SER A 44 7.33 6.08 -0.30
CA SER A 44 5.92 5.83 -0.06
C SER A 44 5.01 6.43 -1.15
N GLY A 45 5.33 7.62 -1.65
CA GLY A 45 4.63 8.25 -2.77
C GLY A 45 4.74 7.41 -4.05
N LEU A 46 5.93 6.93 -4.39
CA LEU A 46 6.13 6.02 -5.53
C LEU A 46 5.34 4.72 -5.37
N ASN A 47 5.33 4.14 -4.18
CA ASN A 47 4.57 2.93 -3.87
C ASN A 47 3.06 3.12 -4.12
N ILE A 48 2.52 4.29 -3.74
CA ILE A 48 1.13 4.65 -4.02
C ILE A 48 0.85 4.69 -5.52
N ILE A 49 1.72 5.34 -6.31
CA ILE A 49 1.57 5.42 -7.77
C ILE A 49 1.57 4.02 -8.38
N ILE A 50 2.50 3.15 -7.98
CA ILE A 50 2.59 1.76 -8.47
C ILE A 50 1.32 0.97 -8.12
N ASN A 51 0.80 1.12 -6.89
CA ASN A 51 -0.44 0.46 -6.48
C ASN A 51 -1.64 0.93 -7.31
N VAL A 52 -1.78 2.24 -7.56
CA VAL A 52 -2.85 2.80 -8.39
C VAL A 52 -2.78 2.25 -9.82
N LEU A 53 -1.60 2.25 -10.43
CA LEU A 53 -1.40 1.67 -11.77
C LEU A 53 -1.73 0.18 -11.82
N SER A 54 -1.34 -0.56 -10.77
CA SER A 54 -1.64 -1.99 -10.65
C SER A 54 -3.14 -2.25 -10.50
N ILE A 55 -3.85 -1.44 -9.72
CA ILE A 55 -5.32 -1.51 -9.58
C ILE A 55 -5.99 -1.22 -10.93
N ALA A 56 -5.53 -0.19 -11.66
CA ALA A 56 -6.05 0.12 -12.99
C ALA A 56 -5.86 -1.04 -13.97
N LEU A 57 -4.69 -1.70 -13.94
CA LEU A 57 -4.41 -2.89 -14.75
C LEU A 57 -5.33 -4.06 -14.37
N LEU A 58 -5.51 -4.33 -13.07
CA LEU A 58 -6.42 -5.36 -12.57
C LEU A 58 -7.87 -5.09 -12.99
N PHE A 59 -8.28 -3.81 -13.05
CA PHE A 59 -9.58 -3.43 -13.55
C PHE A 59 -9.74 -3.78 -15.03
N VAL A 60 -8.72 -3.51 -15.87
CA VAL A 60 -8.74 -3.95 -17.28
C VAL A 60 -8.87 -5.48 -17.36
N PHE A 61 -8.06 -6.22 -16.60
CA PHE A 61 -8.11 -7.70 -16.60
C PHE A 61 -9.44 -8.27 -16.11
N TYR A 62 -10.09 -7.59 -15.16
CA TYR A 62 -11.44 -7.97 -14.70
C TYR A 62 -12.47 -8.03 -15.83
N TYR A 63 -12.38 -7.15 -16.83
CA TYR A 63 -13.28 -7.15 -17.98
C TYR A 63 -12.80 -8.07 -19.11
N VAL A 64 -11.50 -8.22 -19.30
CA VAL A 64 -10.92 -9.04 -20.38
C VAL A 64 -11.03 -10.54 -20.08
N PHE A 65 -10.82 -10.95 -18.83
CA PHE A 65 -10.73 -12.36 -18.42
C PHE A 65 -11.83 -12.70 -17.39
N PRO A 66 -13.06 -13.02 -17.84
CA PRO A 66 -14.20 -13.26 -16.96
C PRO A 66 -14.02 -14.44 -16.00
N GLU A 67 -13.19 -15.41 -16.36
CA GLU A 67 -12.87 -16.61 -15.58
C GLU A 67 -12.13 -16.31 -14.26
N ASN A 68 -11.38 -15.21 -14.17
CA ASN A 68 -10.56 -14.86 -13.00
C ASN A 68 -11.05 -13.60 -12.26
N LYS A 69 -12.31 -13.20 -12.47
CA LYS A 69 -12.90 -11.99 -11.88
C LYS A 69 -12.75 -11.90 -10.36
N LYS A 70 -12.86 -13.03 -9.66
CA LYS A 70 -12.78 -13.06 -8.19
C LYS A 70 -11.35 -12.81 -7.72
N GLU A 71 -10.37 -13.38 -8.41
CA GLU A 71 -8.95 -13.23 -8.13
C GLU A 71 -8.51 -11.79 -8.37
N PHE A 72 -8.89 -11.18 -9.50
CA PHE A 72 -8.56 -9.77 -9.76
C PHE A 72 -9.20 -8.83 -8.74
N LYS A 73 -10.47 -9.07 -8.38
CA LYS A 73 -11.13 -8.28 -7.32
C LYS A 73 -10.40 -8.41 -5.98
N ASN A 74 -10.04 -9.63 -5.58
CA ASN A 74 -9.32 -9.88 -4.33
C ASN A 74 -7.94 -9.22 -4.34
N SER A 75 -7.20 -9.31 -5.44
CA SER A 75 -5.91 -8.64 -5.60
C SER A 75 -6.03 -7.11 -5.54
N ALA A 76 -7.07 -6.54 -6.15
CA ALA A 76 -7.31 -5.10 -6.08
C ALA A 76 -7.63 -4.66 -4.64
N ILE A 77 -8.51 -5.40 -3.93
CA ILE A 77 -8.80 -5.16 -2.51
C ILE A 77 -7.52 -5.25 -1.67
N LEU A 78 -6.67 -6.24 -1.92
CA LEU A 78 -5.39 -6.40 -1.23
C LEU A 78 -4.51 -5.16 -1.42
N LEU A 79 -4.40 -4.64 -2.65
CA LEU A 79 -3.64 -3.41 -2.93
C LEU A 79 -4.23 -2.18 -2.23
N PHE A 80 -5.56 -2.13 -2.02
CA PHE A 80 -6.19 -1.08 -1.20
C PHE A 80 -5.78 -1.14 0.28
N PHE A 81 -5.41 -2.31 0.81
CA PHE A 81 -4.81 -2.42 2.15
C PHE A 81 -3.36 -1.95 2.21
N ASN A 82 -2.73 -1.65 1.07
CA ASN A 82 -1.41 -1.04 1.01
C ASN A 82 -1.43 0.50 1.12
N PHE A 83 -2.56 1.08 1.53
CA PHE A 83 -2.69 2.53 1.71
C PHE A 83 -2.60 3.01 3.18
N PRO A 84 -1.88 2.37 4.13
CA PRO A 84 -1.80 2.90 5.49
C PRO A 84 -1.21 4.32 5.51
N ILE A 85 -0.29 4.67 4.58
CA ILE A 85 0.23 6.03 4.46
C ILE A 85 -0.85 7.06 4.07
N LEU A 86 -1.78 6.79 3.15
CA LEU A 86 -2.80 7.79 2.78
C LEU A 86 -3.76 8.08 3.94
N PHE A 87 -4.16 7.05 4.68
CA PHE A 87 -5.05 7.24 5.83
C PHE A 87 -4.36 7.98 6.97
N LEU A 88 -3.10 7.64 7.27
CA LEU A 88 -2.30 8.29 8.32
C LEU A 88 -1.88 9.73 7.94
N LEU A 89 -1.43 9.97 6.70
CA LEU A 89 -1.13 11.32 6.22
C LEU A 89 -2.38 12.20 6.23
N TYR A 90 -3.54 11.66 5.83
CA TYR A 90 -4.78 12.43 5.81
C TYR A 90 -5.26 12.78 7.23
N ILE A 91 -5.16 11.87 8.19
CA ILE A 91 -5.43 12.16 9.61
C ILE A 91 -4.50 13.27 10.13
N PHE A 92 -3.21 13.20 9.79
CA PHE A 92 -2.25 14.19 10.25
C PHE A 92 -2.48 15.57 9.61
N LEU A 93 -2.79 15.64 8.31
CA LEU A 93 -3.16 16.89 7.61
C LEU A 93 -4.40 17.57 8.20
N ILE A 94 -5.29 16.81 8.84
CA ILE A 94 -6.49 17.35 9.51
C ILE A 94 -6.19 17.76 10.96
N LEU A 95 -5.24 17.10 11.62
CA LEU A 95 -4.93 17.29 13.04
C LEU A 95 -3.77 18.27 13.31
N ALA A 96 -2.90 18.51 12.32
CA ALA A 96 -1.84 19.52 12.35
C ALA A 96 -2.34 20.88 11.86
#